data_AF-L1JR57-F1
#
_entry.id   AF-L1JR57-F1
#
_cell.length_a   1.000
_cell.length_b   1.000
_cell.length_c   1.000
_cell.angle_alpha   90.00
_cell.angle_beta   90.00
_cell.angle_gamma   90.00
#
_symmetry.space_group_name_H-M   'P 1'
#
loop_
_entity.id
_entity.type
_entity.pdbx_description
1 polymer ?
#
loop_
_entity_poly.entity_id
_entity_poly.type
_entity_poly.pdbx_seq_one_letter_code
_entity_poly.pdbx_strand_id
1 'polypeptide(L)' 'MRKWVQDLSIKLSIGITTGTAYSGFVGSSTRREMCAMGSVCNMAARLMCKAGENVILVDKETHDASSLMIEFEQMPAVKV' A
#
# COMPACT_ATOMS: atom_id res chain seq x y z
N MET A 1 10.12 -7.73 -8.62
CA MET A 1 10.82 -6.97 -7.54
C MET A 1 12.19 -6.53 -8.04
N ARG A 2 12.75 -5.40 -7.58
CA ARG A 2 14.11 -4.96 -8.00
C ARG A 2 15.19 -5.93 -7.48
N LYS A 3 16.25 -6.10 -8.27
CA LYS A 3 17.36 -7.02 -8.00
C LYS A 3 18.03 -6.82 -6.62
N TRP A 4 18.24 -5.57 -6.20
CA TRP A 4 18.89 -5.27 -4.91
C TRP A 4 18.11 -5.82 -3.69
N VAL A 5 16.78 -5.93 -3.77
CA VAL A 5 15.96 -6.53 -2.71
C VAL A 5 16.28 -8.01 -2.56
N GLN A 6 16.45 -8.69 -3.70
CA GLN A 6 16.81 -10.10 -3.77
C GLN A 6 18.24 -10.32 -3.28
N ASP A 7 19.18 -9.45 -3.67
CA ASP A 7 20.58 -9.51 -3.23
C ASP A 7 20.71 -9.39 -1.71
N LEU A 8 19.83 -8.60 -1.06
CA LEU A 8 19.76 -8.47 0.39
C LEU A 8 18.94 -9.57 1.08
N SER A 9 18.39 -10.54 0.33
CA SER A 9 17.49 -11.57 0.85
C SER A 9 16.29 -11.02 1.64
N ILE A 10 15.80 -9.85 1.25
CA ILE A 10 14.64 -9.21 1.89
C ILE A 10 13.37 -9.74 1.23
N LYS A 11 12.41 -10.16 2.05
CA LYS A 11 11.06 -10.52 1.62
C LYS A 11 10.16 -9.30 1.81
N LEU A 12 9.51 -8.84 0.74
CA LEU A 12 8.62 -7.68 0.79
C LEU A 12 7.17 -8.09 0.58
N SER A 13 6.28 -7.52 1.39
CA SER A 13 4.83 -7.57 1.17
C SER A 13 4.36 -6.12 1.08
N ILE A 14 3.63 -5.76 0.03
CA ILE A 14 3.25 -4.36 -0.24
C ILE A 14 1.75 -4.27 -0.52
N GLY A 15 1.09 -3.32 0.14
CA GLY A 15 -0.28 -2.91 -0.17
C GLY A 15 -0.31 -1.48 -0.69
N ILE A 16 -0.96 -1.24 -1.83
CA ILE A 16 -1.11 0.08 -2.44
C ILE A 16 -2.59 0.39 -2.61
N THR A 17 -3.01 1.57 -2.19
CA THR A 17 -4.41 1.99 -2.27
C THR A 17 -4.50 3.45 -2.67
N THR A 18 -5.59 3.83 -3.35
CA THR A 18 -5.80 5.19 -3.83
C THR A 18 -7.11 5.74 -3.29
N GLY A 19 -7.06 6.92 -2.68
CA GLY A 19 -8.23 7.52 -2.06
C GLY A 19 -7.92 8.79 -1.27
N THR A 20 -8.95 9.33 -0.63
CA THR A 20 -8.81 10.54 0.19
C THR A 20 -8.24 10.20 1.56
N ALA A 21 -7.21 10.94 1.97
CA ALA A 21 -6.63 10.88 3.29
C ALA A 21 -6.38 12.30 3.82
N TYR A 22 -6.42 12.45 5.14
CA TYR A 22 -5.81 13.61 5.78
C TYR A 22 -4.29 13.52 5.63
N SER A 23 -3.63 14.63 5.31
CA SER A 23 -2.17 14.74 5.32
C SER A 23 -1.77 16.06 5.98
N GLY A 24 -1.07 15.98 7.11
CA GLY A 24 -0.68 17.16 7.87
C GLY A 24 -0.05 16.84 9.20
N PHE A 25 0.24 17.87 10.00
CA PHE A 25 0.81 17.68 11.33
C PHE A 25 -0.22 17.13 12.32
N VAL A 26 0.17 16.14 13.11
CA VAL A 26 -0.64 15.54 14.17
C VAL A 26 0.17 15.54 15.46
N GLY A 27 -0.41 16.03 16.55
CA GLY A 27 0.24 16.14 17.86
C GLY A 27 0.10 17.52 18.48
N SER A 28 0.87 17.76 19.55
CA SER A 28 0.89 19.05 20.25
C SER A 28 1.77 20.08 19.54
N SER A 29 1.71 21.34 19.98
CA SER A 29 2.59 22.40 19.49
C SER A 29 4.08 22.10 19.73
N THR A 30 4.41 21.38 20.81
CA THR A 30 5.78 21.03 21.21
C THR A 30 6.25 19.68 20.66
N ARG A 31 5.32 18.80 20.27
CA ARG A 31 5.63 17.51 19.64
C ARG A 31 4.52 17.09 18.67
N ARG A 32 4.82 17.20 17.38
CA ARG A 32 3.94 16.77 16.28
C ARG A 32 4.75 16.13 15.16
N GLU A 33 4.12 15.22 14.45
CA GLU A 33 4.68 14.53 13.29
C GLU A 33 3.79 14.78 12.08
N MET A 34 4.37 14.78 10.87
CA MET A 34 3.56 14.75 9.66
C MET A 34 3.00 13.34 9.51
N CYS A 35 1.67 13.23 9.41
CA CYS A 35 0.99 11.96 9.26
C CYS A 35 0.01 12.02 8.08
N ALA A 36 -0.09 10.90 7.36
CA ALA A 36 -1.20 10.61 6.48
C ALA A 36 -2.17 9.66 7.21
N MET A 37 -3.46 10.00 7.28
CA MET A 37 -4.46 9.21 7.99
C MET A 37 -5.76 9.10 7.20
N GLY A 38 -6.35 7.91 7.19
CA GLY A 38 -7.63 7.64 6.54
C GLY A 38 -7.91 6.15 6.40
N SER A 39 -9.14 5.81 6.02
CA SER A 39 -9.51 4.43 5.71
C SER A 39 -8.64 3.81 4.62
N VAL A 40 -8.21 4.63 3.65
CA VAL A 40 -7.27 4.24 2.58
C VAL A 40 -5.93 3.74 3.14
N CYS A 41 -5.32 4.43 4.11
CA CYS A 41 -4.08 3.98 4.74
C CYS A 41 -4.25 2.66 5.50
N ASN A 42 -5.39 2.49 6.19
CA ASN A 42 -5.72 1.24 6.88
C ASN A 42 -5.92 0.09 5.88
N MET A 43 -6.54 0.37 4.74
CA MET A 43 -6.72 -0.61 3.67
C MET A 43 -5.37 -1.04 3.07
N ALA A 44 -4.46 -0.10 2.81
CA ALA A 44 -3.09 -0.42 2.37
C ALA A 44 -2.38 -1.35 3.36
N ALA A 45 -2.46 -1.06 4.66
CA ALA A 45 -1.87 -1.92 5.69
C ALA A 45 -2.48 -3.32 5.69
N ARG A 46 -3.81 -3.44 5.52
CA ARG A 46 -4.48 -4.75 5.45
C ARG A 46 -4.12 -5.53 4.19
N LEU A 47 -4.06 -4.88 3.04
CA LEU A 47 -3.58 -5.49 1.78
C LEU A 47 -2.12 -5.96 1.94
N MET A 48 -1.26 -5.14 2.54
CA MET A 48 0.13 -5.50 2.84
C MET A 48 0.20 -6.78 3.69
N CYS A 49 -0.62 -6.89 4.75
CA CYS A 49 -0.66 -8.09 5.59
C CYS A 49 -1.20 -9.33 4.88
N LYS A 50 -1.96 -9.17 3.80
CA LYS A 50 -2.48 -10.28 2.97
C LYS A 50 -1.57 -10.60 1.78
N ALA A 51 -0.67 -9.71 1.42
CA ALA A 51 0.26 -9.93 0.34
C ALA A 51 1.29 -10.99 0.75
N GLY A 52 1.39 -12.06 -0.06
CA GLY A 52 2.43 -13.07 0.08
C GLY A 52 3.84 -12.50 -0.09
N GLU A 53 4.84 -13.35 0.07
CA GLU A 53 6.24 -12.94 -0.11
C GLU A 53 6.49 -12.42 -1.53
N ASN A 54 7.01 -11.21 -1.63
CA ASN A 54 7.28 -10.48 -2.87
C ASN A 54 6.03 -10.18 -3.72
N VAL A 55 4.86 -10.15 -3.09
CA VAL A 55 3.59 -9.81 -3.73
C VAL A 55 3.23 -8.35 -3.43
N ILE A 56 2.64 -7.70 -4.43
CA ILE A 56 2.04 -6.37 -4.32
C ILE A 56 0.55 -6.53 -4.53
N LEU A 57 -0.26 -6.16 -3.54
CA LEU A 57 -1.71 -6.10 -3.67
C LEU A 57 -2.16 -4.64 -3.80
N VAL A 58 -3.14 -4.41 -4.65
CA VAL A 58 -3.71 -3.08 -4.88
C VAL A 58 -5.22 -3.08 -4.72
N ASP A 59 -5.80 -1.94 -4.37
CA ASP A 59 -7.25 -1.74 -4.48
C ASP A 59 -7.70 -1.48 -5.92
N LYS A 60 -9.01 -1.43 -6.11
CA LYS A 60 -9.64 -1.21 -7.41
C LYS A 60 -9.28 0.17 -7.97
N GLU A 61 -9.28 1.19 -7.14
CA GLU A 61 -8.98 2.57 -7.52
C GLU A 61 -7.56 2.70 -8.08
N THR A 62 -6.57 2.06 -7.44
CA THR A 62 -5.19 2.01 -7.92
C THR A 62 -5.07 1.22 -9.21
N HIS A 63 -5.72 0.05 -9.30
CA HIS A 63 -5.78 -0.75 -10.52
C HIS A 63 -6.32 0.08 -11.69
N ASP A 64 -7.51 0.67 -11.54
CA ASP A 64 -8.19 1.39 -12.61
C ASP A 64 -7.35 2.60 -13.07
N ALA A 65 -6.74 3.33 -12.14
CA ALA A 65 -5.89 4.49 -12.43
C ALA A 65 -4.57 4.14 -13.14
N SER A 66 -4.11 2.88 -13.09
CA SER A 66 -2.79 2.47 -13.62
C SER A 66 -2.82 1.30 -14.62
N SER A 67 -4.00 0.73 -14.88
CA SER A 67 -4.23 -0.43 -15.76
C SER A 67 -3.73 -0.28 -17.19
N LEU A 68 -3.55 0.95 -17.69
CA LEU A 68 -2.99 1.21 -19.02
C LEU A 68 -1.47 1.08 -19.10
N MET A 69 -0.77 1.11 -17.96
CA MET A 69 0.70 1.11 -17.90
C MET A 69 1.27 -0.10 -17.14
N ILE A 70 0.45 -0.79 -16.37
CA ILE A 70 0.86 -1.88 -15.49
C ILE A 70 -0.06 -3.08 -15.74
N GLU A 71 0.54 -4.25 -15.89
CA GLU A 71 -0.19 -5.51 -15.96
C GLU A 71 -0.59 -5.99 -14.57
N PHE A 72 -1.82 -6.49 -14.44
CA PHE A 72 -2.38 -6.97 -13.18
C PHE A 72 -2.92 -8.39 -13.32
N GLU A 73 -2.78 -9.16 -12.25
CA GLU A 73 -3.46 -10.44 -12.08
C GLU A 73 -4.64 -10.25 -11.13
N GLN A 74 -5.85 -10.62 -11.58
CA GLN A 74 -7.02 -10.52 -10.73
C GLN A 74 -6.98 -11.61 -9.65
N MET A 75 -7.01 -11.17 -8.40
CA MET A 75 -7.05 -12.08 -7.25
C MET A 75 -8.48 -12.28 -6.73
N PRO A 76 -8.76 -13.43 -6.10
CA PRO A 76 -10.02 -13.65 -5.39
C PRO A 76 -10.28 -12.52 -4.38
N ALA A 77 -11.55 -12.18 -4.17
CA ALA A 77 -11.92 -11.15 -3.22
C ALA A 77 -11.31 -11.42 -1.84
N VAL A 78 -10.41 -10.54 -1.40
CA VAL A 78 -9.74 -10.65 -0.10
C VAL A 78 -10.56 -9.87 0.91
N LYS A 79 -11.06 -10.58 1.94
CA LYS A 79 -11.70 -9.92 3.08
C LYS A 79 -10.62 -9.38 4.02
N VAL A 80 -10.66 -8.08 4.25
CA VAL A 80 -9.66 -7.28 4.96
C VAL A 80 -10.26 -6.58 6.16
#